data_AF-A0AAV9BE74-F1
#
_entry.id   AF-A0AAV9BE74-F1
#
_cell.length_a   1.000
_cell.length_b   1.000
_cell.length_c   1.000
_cell.angle_alpha   90.00
_cell.angle_beta   90.00
_cell.angle_gamma   90.00
#
_symmetry.space_group_name_H-M   'P 1'
#
loop_
_entity.id
_entity.type
_entity.pdbx_description
1 polymer ?
#
loop_
_entity_poly.entity_id
_entity_poly.type
_entity_poly.pdbx_seq_one_letter_code
_entity_poly.pdbx_strand_id
1 'polypeptide(L)'
;MANRTCSRRELLERWRGIEEEEEEDDDDPPPSKQRQIRRTKDEWFSDTFNHLISLPKETHIWCGCWELMGPLLETFHNYFEEKHDSSSLKLIWDRISREMRECTQCICQHHQAQEMYSTEYEPDTVGPLLTLLRILDEERITEHLKDINGRITRREYDLECYNAEENLLEMRVYEEAKMSPNQVLMYPILLDDQSLVKEFQIFIEAIDNSHELTLAGQQQYPGVYALLFLKSGRARAIGLRLAGCMGNLRRAKDLEPLQPLLKRCIGILEADVMPPTLETSRPRLHLERVDAWLGIKTLMQAMAKDHIFIECDAEHIIGGPPLLCSLKDSSLHNSLQQPAFDLIQTIIVSDAAALISLRLKDQVPSVIGMSSCTDLNDDEDEILFAHASEGVESTGK
;
A
#
# COMPACT_ATOMS: atom_id res chain seq x y z
N MET A 1 -19.30 35.00 -22.59
CA MET A 1 -20.66 34.59 -22.17
C MET A 1 -20.74 34.81 -20.67
N ALA A 2 -21.81 35.41 -20.15
CA ALA A 2 -21.91 35.67 -18.71
C ALA A 2 -21.90 34.33 -17.95
N ASN A 3 -20.93 34.11 -17.06
CA ASN A 3 -20.90 32.94 -16.20
C ASN A 3 -22.14 32.98 -15.30
N ARG A 4 -23.15 32.18 -15.64
CA ARG A 4 -24.28 31.92 -14.76
C ARG A 4 -23.73 31.18 -13.55
N THR A 5 -23.55 31.86 -12.43
CA THR A 5 -23.13 31.23 -11.18
C THR A 5 -24.31 30.45 -10.61
N CYS A 6 -24.40 29.17 -10.92
CA CYS A 6 -25.34 28.25 -10.29
C CYS A 6 -24.96 28.06 -8.82
N SER A 7 -25.94 28.05 -7.93
CA SER A 7 -25.73 27.74 -6.52
C SER A 7 -25.61 26.23 -6.31
N ARG A 8 -24.91 25.81 -5.24
CA ARG A 8 -24.79 24.40 -4.86
C ARG A 8 -26.15 23.70 -4.76
N ARG A 9 -27.14 24.37 -4.16
CA ARG A 9 -28.49 23.81 -3.99
C ARG A 9 -29.18 23.54 -5.32
N GLU A 10 -29.09 24.48 -6.27
CA GLU A 10 -29.66 24.31 -7.61
C GLU A 10 -28.99 23.16 -8.37
N LEU A 11 -27.67 23.00 -8.24
CA LEU A 11 -26.95 21.89 -8.86
C LEU A 11 -27.38 20.54 -8.26
N LEU A 12 -27.53 20.44 -6.94
CA LEU A 12 -27.99 19.21 -6.29
C LEU A 12 -29.43 18.84 -6.68
N GLU A 13 -30.31 19.83 -6.77
CA GLU A 13 -31.70 19.62 -7.20
C GLU A 13 -31.77 19.14 -8.66
N ARG A 14 -30.95 19.72 -9.55
CA ARG A 14 -30.83 19.26 -10.94
C ARG A 14 -30.27 17.85 -11.06
N TRP A 15 -29.27 17.50 -10.25
CA TRP A 15 -28.69 16.15 -10.27
C TRP A 15 -29.73 15.11 -9.84
N ARG A 16 -30.45 15.37 -8.75
CA ARG A 16 -31.52 14.49 -8.28
C ARG A 16 -32.61 14.26 -9.34
N GLY A 17 -32.99 15.33 -10.06
CA GLY A 17 -33.95 15.19 -11.15
C GLY A 17 -33.43 14.36 -12.33
N ILE A 18 -32.11 14.36 -12.58
CA ILE A 18 -31.50 13.49 -13.60
C ILE A 18 -31.53 12.02 -13.13
N GLU A 19 -31.18 11.76 -11.87
CA GLU A 19 -31.22 10.41 -11.29
C GLU A 19 -32.65 9.84 -11.33
N GLU A 20 -33.65 10.62 -10.93
CA GLU A 20 -35.07 10.23 -10.99
C GLU A 20 -35.52 9.92 -12.44
N GLU A 21 -35.07 10.72 -13.43
CA GLU A 21 -35.37 10.47 -14.85
C GLU A 21 -34.71 9.19 -15.40
N GLU A 22 -33.54 8.82 -14.87
CA GLU A 22 -32.78 7.60 -15.22
C GLU A 22 -33.37 6.34 -14.53
N GLU A 23 -33.86 6.46 -13.29
CA GLU A 23 -34.49 5.36 -12.54
C GLU A 23 -35.91 5.00 -13.02
N GLU A 24 -36.65 5.97 -13.58
CA GLU A 24 -38.03 5.77 -14.06
C GLU A 24 -38.13 5.01 -15.40
N ASP A 25 -37.03 4.71 -16.08
CA ASP A 25 -37.04 4.06 -17.39
C ASP A 25 -36.98 2.51 -17.29
N ASP A 26 -37.93 1.83 -17.95
CA ASP A 26 -37.79 0.43 -18.36
C ASP A 26 -36.55 0.27 -19.28
N ASP A 27 -35.95 -0.93 -19.34
CA ASP A 27 -34.65 -1.30 -19.96
C ASP A 27 -34.30 -0.72 -21.37
N ASP A 28 -35.21 -0.01 -22.06
CA ASP A 28 -34.95 0.60 -23.38
C ASP A 28 -35.70 1.94 -23.60
N PRO A 29 -35.20 3.08 -23.06
CA PRO A 29 -35.82 4.38 -23.27
C PRO A 29 -35.71 4.88 -24.73
N PRO A 30 -36.68 5.67 -25.21
CA PRO A 30 -36.65 6.20 -26.56
C PRO A 30 -35.41 7.07 -26.80
N PRO A 31 -34.77 7.01 -27.99
CA PRO A 31 -33.51 7.72 -28.28
C PRO A 31 -33.57 9.24 -28.06
N SER A 32 -34.76 9.86 -28.13
CA SER A 32 -34.97 11.27 -27.82
C SER A 32 -34.81 11.59 -26.34
N LYS A 33 -35.29 10.71 -25.45
CA LYS A 33 -35.17 10.88 -23.99
C LYS A 33 -33.71 10.67 -23.56
N GLN A 34 -33.05 9.64 -24.10
CA GLN A 34 -31.63 9.40 -23.84
C GLN A 34 -30.73 10.58 -24.29
N ARG A 35 -31.04 11.22 -25.42
CA ARG A 35 -30.34 12.45 -25.86
C ARG A 35 -30.63 13.63 -24.95
N GLN A 36 -31.83 13.72 -24.39
CA GLN A 36 -32.19 14.79 -23.47
C GLN A 36 -31.43 14.64 -22.14
N ILE A 37 -31.41 13.43 -21.56
CA ILE A 37 -30.65 13.10 -20.34
C ILE A 37 -29.16 13.39 -20.53
N ARG A 38 -28.57 12.98 -21.67
CA ARG A 38 -27.16 13.29 -21.95
C ARG A 38 -26.90 14.79 -22.00
N ARG A 39 -27.79 15.58 -22.63
CA ARG A 39 -27.64 17.04 -22.67
C ARG A 39 -27.78 17.68 -21.29
N THR A 40 -28.73 17.25 -20.47
CA THR A 40 -28.91 17.78 -19.11
C THR A 40 -27.72 17.41 -18.22
N LYS A 41 -27.15 16.20 -18.37
CA LYS A 41 -25.88 15.79 -17.73
C LYS A 41 -24.71 16.65 -18.19
N ASP A 42 -24.51 16.84 -19.50
CA ASP A 42 -23.42 17.67 -20.03
C ASP A 42 -23.50 19.12 -19.52
N GLU A 43 -24.69 19.71 -19.51
CA GLU A 43 -24.93 21.05 -18.96
C GLU A 43 -24.66 21.08 -17.45
N TRP A 44 -25.07 20.03 -16.72
CA TRP A 44 -24.82 19.91 -15.29
C TRP A 44 -23.33 19.80 -14.99
N PHE A 45 -22.58 18.96 -15.72
CA PHE A 45 -21.13 18.81 -15.53
C PHE A 45 -20.40 20.12 -15.77
N SER A 46 -20.75 20.86 -16.83
CA SER A 46 -20.17 22.17 -17.12
C SER A 46 -20.45 23.19 -16.01
N ASP A 47 -21.70 23.29 -15.56
CA ASP A 47 -22.08 24.23 -14.49
C ASP A 47 -21.46 23.86 -13.14
N THR A 48 -21.43 22.56 -12.80
CA THR A 48 -20.81 22.04 -11.59
C THR A 48 -19.31 22.28 -11.60
N PHE A 49 -18.63 22.04 -12.72
CA PHE A 49 -17.21 22.34 -12.85
C PHE A 49 -16.91 23.82 -12.59
N ASN A 50 -17.65 24.72 -13.25
CA ASN A 50 -17.49 26.16 -13.05
C ASN A 50 -17.75 26.57 -11.60
N HIS A 51 -18.77 25.98 -10.97
CA HIS A 51 -19.06 26.18 -9.56
C HIS A 51 -17.87 25.77 -8.68
N LEU A 52 -17.41 24.51 -8.80
CA LEU A 52 -16.34 23.96 -7.97
C LEU A 52 -15.01 24.69 -8.14
N ILE A 53 -14.63 25.07 -9.36
CA ILE A 53 -13.41 25.84 -9.60
C ILE A 53 -13.51 27.26 -9.05
N SER A 54 -14.70 27.87 -9.06
CA SER A 54 -14.91 29.22 -8.55
C SER A 54 -14.95 29.32 -7.02
N LEU A 55 -15.05 28.19 -6.30
CA LEU A 55 -15.10 28.19 -4.85
C LEU A 55 -13.85 28.87 -4.23
N PRO A 56 -13.98 29.59 -3.11
CA PRO A 56 -12.84 30.11 -2.36
C PRO A 56 -11.85 29.00 -2.00
N LYS A 57 -10.58 29.34 -1.79
CA LYS A 57 -9.53 28.35 -1.47
C LYS A 57 -9.75 27.69 -0.10
N GLU A 58 -10.42 28.40 0.79
CA GLU A 58 -10.78 27.95 2.14
C GLU A 58 -11.91 26.92 2.11
N THR A 59 -12.67 26.87 1.02
CA THR A 59 -13.75 25.91 0.82
C THR A 59 -13.23 24.75 -0.02
N HIS A 60 -12.95 23.63 0.64
CA HIS A 60 -12.49 22.43 -0.07
C HIS A 60 -13.65 21.75 -0.82
N ILE A 61 -13.32 21.18 -1.97
CA ILE A 61 -14.26 20.47 -2.83
C ILE A 61 -14.70 19.17 -2.17
N TRP A 62 -13.76 18.33 -1.71
CA TRP A 62 -14.09 17.05 -1.12
C TRP A 62 -14.83 17.19 0.21
N CYS A 63 -14.25 17.82 1.24
CA CYS A 63 -14.94 17.89 2.54
C CYS A 63 -16.09 18.90 2.59
N GLY A 64 -16.20 19.82 1.62
CA GLY A 64 -17.22 20.86 1.60
C GLY A 64 -18.34 20.62 0.59
N CYS A 65 -18.08 19.95 -0.53
CA CYS A 65 -18.99 19.78 -1.67
C CYS A 65 -18.94 18.37 -2.28
N TRP A 66 -18.74 17.33 -1.45
CA TRP A 66 -18.63 15.95 -1.92
C TRP A 66 -19.85 15.49 -2.74
N GLU A 67 -21.06 15.95 -2.43
CA GLU A 67 -22.27 15.55 -3.16
C GLU A 67 -22.26 16.02 -4.63
N LEU A 68 -21.46 17.05 -4.95
CA LEU A 68 -21.25 17.51 -6.33
C LEU A 68 -20.01 16.84 -6.95
N MET A 69 -18.95 16.67 -6.16
CA MET A 69 -17.70 16.09 -6.65
C MET A 69 -17.85 14.60 -6.98
N GLY A 70 -18.64 13.85 -6.21
CA GLY A 70 -18.91 12.43 -6.42
C GLY A 70 -19.39 12.14 -7.84
N PRO A 71 -20.57 12.63 -8.24
CA PRO A 71 -21.08 12.46 -9.60
C PRO A 71 -20.15 13.02 -10.69
N LEU A 72 -19.43 14.10 -10.40
CA LEU A 72 -18.49 14.69 -11.35
C LEU A 72 -17.33 13.73 -11.69
N LEU A 73 -17.03 12.73 -10.85
CA LEU A 73 -16.04 11.70 -11.15
C LEU A 73 -16.35 10.93 -12.44
N GLU A 74 -17.62 10.83 -12.87
CA GLU A 74 -17.98 10.22 -14.16
C GLU A 74 -17.22 10.88 -15.33
N THR A 75 -16.92 12.17 -15.23
CA THR A 75 -16.19 12.88 -16.30
C THR A 75 -14.72 12.49 -16.41
N PHE A 76 -14.15 11.86 -15.38
CA PHE A 76 -12.73 11.47 -15.35
C PHE A 76 -12.38 10.30 -16.26
N HIS A 77 -13.35 9.56 -16.80
CA HIS A 77 -13.09 8.51 -17.80
C HIS A 77 -12.22 9.01 -18.98
N ASN A 78 -12.37 10.29 -19.36
CA ASN A 78 -11.65 10.89 -20.49
C ASN A 78 -10.41 11.69 -20.07
N TYR A 79 -9.95 11.59 -18.81
CA TYR A 79 -8.90 12.44 -18.26
C TYR A 79 -7.56 12.39 -19.04
N PHE A 80 -7.19 11.21 -19.55
CA PHE A 80 -5.97 11.06 -20.37
C PHE A 80 -6.19 11.35 -21.85
N GLU A 81 -7.44 11.39 -22.32
CA GLU A 81 -7.76 11.76 -23.70
C GLU A 81 -7.64 13.29 -23.91
N GLU A 82 -7.80 14.06 -22.83
CA GLU A 82 -7.62 15.50 -22.83
C GLU A 82 -6.13 15.89 -22.92
N LYS A 83 -5.73 16.40 -24.09
CA LYS A 83 -4.32 16.74 -24.40
C LYS A 83 -3.84 18.09 -23.89
N HIS A 84 -4.74 18.94 -23.41
CA HIS A 84 -4.41 20.31 -23.01
C HIS A 84 -4.29 20.39 -21.49
N ASP A 85 -3.15 20.87 -20.98
CA ASP A 85 -2.91 21.05 -19.54
C ASP A 85 -3.89 22.04 -18.89
N SER A 86 -4.52 22.90 -19.69
CA SER A 86 -5.57 23.82 -19.26
C SER A 86 -6.98 23.24 -19.36
N SER A 87 -7.13 21.93 -19.54
CA SER A 87 -8.45 21.31 -19.57
C SER A 87 -9.13 21.40 -18.22
N SER A 88 -10.46 21.36 -18.24
CA SER A 88 -11.27 21.43 -17.03
C SER A 88 -10.88 20.34 -16.03
N LEU A 89 -10.73 19.09 -16.49
CA LEU A 89 -10.40 17.98 -15.60
C LEU A 89 -9.01 18.12 -14.95
N LYS A 90 -8.03 18.67 -15.67
CA LYS A 90 -6.68 18.94 -15.12
C LYS A 90 -6.73 20.02 -14.05
N LEU A 91 -7.46 21.11 -14.29
CA LEU A 91 -7.59 22.20 -13.33
C LEU A 91 -8.28 21.78 -12.02
N ILE A 92 -9.34 20.97 -12.12
CA ILE A 92 -10.02 20.47 -10.91
C ILE A 92 -9.16 19.44 -10.21
N TRP A 93 -8.50 18.53 -10.95
CA TRP A 93 -7.58 17.56 -10.36
C TRP A 93 -6.43 18.25 -9.60
N ASP A 94 -5.81 19.29 -10.17
CA ASP A 94 -4.78 20.09 -9.53
C ASP A 94 -5.27 20.79 -8.26
N ARG A 95 -6.51 21.26 -8.27
CA ARG A 95 -7.14 21.85 -7.09
C ARG A 95 -7.36 20.82 -5.99
N ILE A 96 -8.07 19.73 -6.26
CA ILE A 96 -8.35 18.71 -5.25
C ILE A 96 -7.07 18.01 -4.79
N SER A 97 -6.06 17.91 -5.65
CA SER A 97 -4.75 17.37 -5.29
C SER A 97 -4.06 18.19 -4.21
N ARG A 98 -4.14 19.54 -4.30
CA ARG A 98 -3.62 20.44 -3.27
C ARG A 98 -4.43 20.36 -1.99
N GLU A 99 -5.76 20.38 -2.09
CA GLU A 99 -6.63 20.27 -0.91
C GLU A 99 -6.39 18.95 -0.15
N MET A 100 -6.20 17.83 -0.87
CA MET A 100 -5.87 16.54 -0.27
C MET A 100 -4.43 16.46 0.28
N ARG A 101 -3.53 17.41 -0.02
CA ARG A 101 -2.21 17.50 0.66
C ARG A 101 -2.33 18.14 2.04
N GLU A 102 -3.32 19.00 2.24
CA GLU A 102 -3.47 19.82 3.44
C GLU A 102 -4.62 19.33 4.36
N CYS A 103 -5.56 18.54 3.83
CA CYS A 103 -6.79 18.18 4.54
C CYS A 103 -7.04 16.65 4.56
N THR A 104 -6.96 16.04 5.76
CA THR A 104 -7.26 14.61 5.95
C THR A 104 -8.71 14.28 5.58
N GLN A 105 -9.67 15.17 5.87
CA GLN A 105 -11.07 14.93 5.53
C GLN A 105 -11.27 14.83 4.01
N CYS A 106 -10.53 15.62 3.21
CA CYS A 106 -10.57 15.51 1.77
C CYS A 106 -10.05 14.15 1.29
N ILE A 107 -8.96 13.65 1.89
CA ILE A 107 -8.45 12.30 1.61
C ILE A 107 -9.51 11.25 1.92
N CYS A 108 -10.10 11.30 3.11
CA CYS A 108 -11.11 10.32 3.54
C CYS A 108 -12.32 10.33 2.61
N GLN A 109 -12.85 11.51 2.26
CA GLN A 109 -14.01 11.63 1.35
C GLN A 109 -13.69 11.14 -0.07
N HIS A 110 -12.49 11.42 -0.58
CA HIS A 110 -12.06 10.94 -1.90
C HIS A 110 -11.97 9.41 -1.96
N HIS A 111 -11.39 8.78 -0.94
CA HIS A 111 -11.33 7.31 -0.86
C HIS A 111 -12.69 6.67 -0.58
N GLN A 112 -13.53 7.32 0.25
CA GLN A 112 -14.90 6.90 0.48
C GLN A 112 -15.74 6.95 -0.80
N ALA A 113 -15.56 7.97 -1.64
CA ALA A 113 -16.21 8.04 -2.94
C ALA A 113 -15.84 6.85 -3.84
N GLN A 114 -14.56 6.50 -3.91
CA GLN A 114 -14.10 5.33 -4.67
C GLN A 114 -14.71 4.02 -4.14
N GLU A 115 -14.85 3.87 -2.81
CA GLU A 115 -15.47 2.71 -2.18
C GLU A 115 -16.97 2.61 -2.50
N MET A 116 -17.71 3.73 -2.47
CA MET A 116 -19.11 3.79 -2.90
C MET A 116 -19.24 3.35 -4.35
N TYR A 117 -18.43 3.91 -5.26
CA TYR A 117 -18.42 3.53 -6.66
C TYR A 117 -18.15 2.02 -6.86
N SER A 118 -17.24 1.44 -6.08
CA SER A 118 -16.95 0.00 -6.13
C SER A 118 -18.07 -0.88 -5.58
N THR A 119 -18.96 -0.34 -4.74
CA THR A 119 -20.03 -1.09 -4.06
C THR A 119 -21.36 -0.96 -4.80
N GLU A 120 -21.63 0.22 -5.37
CA GLU A 120 -22.92 0.58 -5.99
C GLU A 120 -22.99 0.19 -7.47
N TYR A 121 -21.86 0.12 -8.19
CA TYR A 121 -21.83 -0.12 -9.63
C TYR A 121 -21.14 -1.43 -10.00
N GLU A 122 -21.48 -1.95 -11.18
CA GLU A 122 -20.83 -3.14 -11.71
C GLU A 122 -19.33 -2.92 -12.00
N PRO A 123 -18.46 -3.89 -11.65
CA PRO A 123 -17.02 -3.76 -11.82
C PRO A 123 -16.56 -3.46 -13.26
N ASP A 124 -17.26 -3.98 -14.26
CA ASP A 124 -16.90 -3.80 -15.67
C ASP A 124 -17.16 -2.36 -16.15
N THR A 125 -18.13 -1.67 -15.55
CA THR A 125 -18.47 -0.28 -15.87
C THR A 125 -17.54 0.69 -15.14
N VAL A 126 -17.34 0.49 -13.84
CA VAL A 126 -16.65 1.45 -12.96
C VAL A 126 -15.15 1.16 -12.81
N GLY A 127 -14.71 -0.07 -13.10
CA GLY A 127 -13.33 -0.53 -12.96
C GLY A 127 -12.30 0.34 -13.70
N PRO A 128 -12.56 0.76 -14.96
CA PRO A 128 -11.66 1.69 -15.67
C PRO A 128 -11.50 3.04 -14.96
N LEU A 129 -12.58 3.60 -14.42
CA LEU A 129 -12.56 4.86 -13.68
C LEU A 129 -11.78 4.73 -12.37
N LEU A 130 -12.05 3.69 -11.58
CA LEU A 130 -11.33 3.44 -10.32
C LEU A 130 -9.83 3.21 -10.56
N THR A 131 -9.49 2.49 -11.64
CA THR A 131 -8.09 2.30 -12.05
C THR A 131 -7.43 3.63 -12.40
N LEU A 132 -8.14 4.51 -13.12
CA LEU A 132 -7.66 5.84 -13.46
C LEU A 132 -7.45 6.71 -12.23
N LEU A 133 -8.45 6.82 -11.34
CA LEU A 133 -8.35 7.60 -10.10
C LEU A 133 -7.21 7.13 -9.21
N ARG A 134 -7.01 5.81 -9.14
CA ARG A 134 -5.88 5.21 -8.44
C ARG A 134 -4.54 5.63 -9.04
N ILE A 135 -4.37 5.60 -10.36
CA ILE A 135 -3.14 6.05 -11.03
C ILE A 135 -2.85 7.52 -10.70
N LEU A 136 -3.89 8.37 -10.71
CA LEU A 136 -3.74 9.78 -10.37
C LEU A 136 -3.36 10.00 -8.90
N ASP A 137 -3.93 9.21 -7.99
CA ASP A 137 -3.53 9.23 -6.57
C ASP A 137 -2.09 8.79 -6.36
N GLU A 138 -1.68 7.69 -7.02
CA GLU A 138 -0.31 7.17 -6.97
C GLU A 138 0.68 8.23 -7.48
N GLU A 139 0.37 8.90 -8.58
CA GLU A 139 1.18 9.99 -9.13
C GLU A 139 1.26 11.18 -8.16
N ARG A 140 0.11 11.68 -7.69
CA ARG A 140 0.02 12.80 -6.76
C ARG A 140 0.85 12.56 -5.50
N ILE A 141 0.74 11.37 -4.91
CA ILE A 141 1.44 11.00 -3.68
C ILE A 141 2.93 10.81 -3.95
N THR A 142 3.30 10.18 -5.07
CA THR A 142 4.71 10.01 -5.46
C THR A 142 5.42 11.36 -5.59
N GLU A 143 4.81 12.32 -6.29
CA GLU A 143 5.41 13.65 -6.47
C GLU A 143 5.53 14.41 -5.15
N HIS A 144 4.57 14.25 -4.25
CA HIS A 144 4.68 14.85 -2.92
C HIS A 144 5.79 14.20 -2.08
N LEU A 145 5.91 12.87 -2.10
CA LEU A 145 6.99 12.17 -1.40
C LEU A 145 8.38 12.54 -1.95
N LYS A 146 8.52 12.74 -3.27
CA LYS A 146 9.77 13.24 -3.87
C LYS A 146 10.15 14.61 -3.34
N ASP A 147 9.19 15.52 -3.26
CA ASP A 147 9.43 16.86 -2.70
C ASP A 147 9.88 16.78 -1.24
N ILE A 148 9.18 15.98 -0.42
CA ILE A 148 9.56 15.72 0.99
C ILE A 148 10.97 15.13 1.07
N ASN A 149 11.27 14.07 0.32
CA ASN A 149 12.58 13.42 0.30
C ASN A 149 13.69 14.39 -0.15
N GLY A 150 13.38 15.27 -1.10
CA GLY A 150 14.27 16.34 -1.54
C GLY A 150 14.59 17.31 -0.40
N ARG A 151 13.58 17.75 0.35
CA ARG A 151 13.75 18.63 1.53
C ARG A 151 14.54 17.94 2.64
N ILE A 152 14.26 16.67 2.93
CA ILE A 152 15.02 15.84 3.90
C ILE A 152 16.50 15.78 3.50
N THR A 153 16.78 15.49 2.23
CA THR A 153 18.16 15.39 1.72
C THR A 153 18.92 16.71 1.83
N ARG A 154 18.25 17.84 1.58
CA ARG A 154 18.82 19.19 1.72
C ARG A 154 18.98 19.64 3.17
N ARG A 155 18.56 18.83 4.16
CA ARG A 155 18.46 19.20 5.58
C ARG A 155 17.61 20.46 5.81
N GLU A 156 16.71 20.75 4.88
CA GLU A 156 15.66 21.77 5.07
C GLU A 156 14.53 21.26 5.97
N TYR A 157 14.56 19.96 6.26
CA TYR A 157 13.69 19.27 7.20
C TYR A 157 14.42 19.15 8.55
N ASP A 158 14.49 20.27 9.28
CA ASP A 158 15.11 20.30 10.60
C ASP A 158 14.08 19.87 11.66
N LEU A 159 14.22 18.64 12.14
CA LEU A 159 13.29 18.03 13.10
C LEU A 159 13.58 18.43 14.57
N GLU A 160 14.65 19.18 14.83
CA GLU A 160 15.08 19.58 16.18
C GLU A 160 14.40 20.86 16.72
N CYS A 161 13.55 21.53 15.94
CA CYS A 161 12.88 22.77 16.36
C CYS A 161 11.62 22.54 17.21
N TYR A 162 11.80 22.02 18.43
CA TYR A 162 10.88 22.32 19.53
C TYR A 162 11.53 23.37 20.42
N ASN A 163 11.24 24.65 20.20
CA ASN A 163 11.23 25.68 21.24
C ASN A 163 10.48 26.95 20.78
N ALA A 164 9.45 27.31 21.56
CA ALA A 164 8.81 28.60 21.77
C ALA A 164 8.67 29.61 20.59
N GLU A 165 7.41 29.75 20.15
CA GLU A 165 6.72 31.00 19.79
C GLU A 165 7.05 31.83 18.54
N GLU A 166 8.02 31.53 17.67
CA GLU A 166 8.21 32.36 16.45
C GLU A 166 8.31 31.68 15.07
N ASN A 167 8.21 30.35 14.95
CA ASN A 167 8.37 29.67 13.65
C ASN A 167 7.07 29.12 13.05
N LEU A 168 6.23 30.00 12.52
CA LEU A 168 5.02 29.63 11.75
C LEU A 168 5.32 28.89 10.44
N LEU A 169 6.55 28.96 9.91
CA LEU A 169 6.95 28.27 8.66
C LEU A 169 7.40 26.82 8.90
N GLU A 170 8.05 26.52 10.03
CA GLU A 170 8.57 25.16 10.33
C GLU A 170 7.46 24.20 10.77
N MET A 171 6.43 24.71 11.45
CA MET A 171 5.24 23.93 11.82
C MET A 171 4.45 23.43 10.60
N ARG A 172 4.40 24.21 9.50
CA ARG A 172 3.72 23.81 8.26
C ARG A 172 4.38 22.61 7.58
N VAL A 173 5.71 22.53 7.59
CA VAL A 173 6.44 21.43 6.95
C VAL A 173 6.17 20.10 7.65
N TYR A 174 6.04 20.10 8.98
CA TYR A 174 5.69 18.90 9.77
C TYR A 174 4.22 18.47 9.58
N GLU A 175 3.31 19.44 9.43
CA GLU A 175 1.89 19.16 9.12
C GLU A 175 1.69 18.68 7.67
N GLU A 176 2.41 19.25 6.69
CA GLU A 176 2.42 18.84 5.28
C GLU A 176 2.98 17.41 5.11
N ALA A 177 4.10 17.11 5.77
CA ALA A 177 4.71 15.78 5.77
C ALA A 177 3.87 14.72 6.52
N LYS A 178 2.82 15.13 7.25
CA LYS A 178 1.94 14.20 7.95
C LYS A 178 0.93 13.53 7.02
N MET A 179 0.51 14.19 5.94
CA MET A 179 -0.69 13.73 5.20
C MET A 179 -0.39 12.58 4.22
N SER A 180 0.58 12.75 3.32
CA SER A 180 0.87 11.71 2.31
C SER A 180 1.38 10.39 2.92
N PRO A 181 2.34 10.40 3.87
CA PRO A 181 2.76 9.17 4.54
C PRO A 181 1.62 8.47 5.29
N ASN A 182 0.78 9.22 6.00
CA ASN A 182 -0.37 8.62 6.69
C ASN A 182 -1.40 8.08 5.70
N GLN A 183 -1.61 8.74 4.55
CA GLN A 183 -2.47 8.24 3.49
C GLN A 183 -1.96 6.90 2.96
N VAL A 184 -0.66 6.78 2.68
CA VAL A 184 -0.05 5.51 2.24
C VAL A 184 -0.24 4.40 3.27
N LEU A 185 -0.08 4.72 4.56
CA LEU A 185 -0.29 3.77 5.65
C LEU A 185 -1.77 3.45 5.92
N MET A 186 -2.69 4.32 5.53
CA MET A 186 -4.14 4.13 5.69
C MET A 186 -4.73 3.29 4.54
N TYR A 187 -4.19 3.43 3.33
CA TYR A 187 -4.69 2.78 2.12
C TYR A 187 -3.59 1.90 1.49
N PRO A 188 -3.47 0.61 1.91
CA PRO A 188 -2.41 -0.30 1.46
C PRO A 188 -2.36 -0.51 -0.06
N ILE A 189 -3.48 -0.33 -0.75
CA ILE A 189 -3.59 -0.44 -2.20
C ILE A 189 -2.62 0.49 -2.95
N LEU A 190 -2.22 1.61 -2.33
CA LEU A 190 -1.24 2.54 -2.90
C LEU A 190 0.19 1.95 -2.96
N LEU A 191 0.51 0.99 -2.09
CA LEU A 191 1.81 0.32 -2.04
C LEU A 191 1.98 -0.73 -3.16
N ASP A 192 1.02 -0.82 -4.06
CA ASP A 192 1.17 -1.60 -5.29
C ASP A 192 1.88 -0.83 -6.41
N ASP A 193 2.13 0.47 -6.27
CA ASP A 193 2.86 1.26 -7.26
C ASP A 193 4.37 1.26 -6.94
N GLN A 194 5.19 0.82 -7.88
CA GLN A 194 6.63 0.65 -7.65
C GLN A 194 7.35 1.98 -7.39
N SER A 195 6.90 3.07 -8.02
CA SER A 195 7.54 4.38 -7.88
C SER A 195 7.19 5.02 -6.53
N LEU A 196 5.93 4.93 -6.12
CA LEU A 196 5.45 5.37 -4.82
C LEU A 196 6.16 4.61 -3.70
N VAL A 197 6.23 3.27 -3.79
CA VAL A 197 6.92 2.44 -2.80
C VAL A 197 8.38 2.85 -2.63
N LYS A 198 9.08 3.13 -3.74
CA LYS A 198 10.47 3.56 -3.69
C LYS A 198 10.64 4.86 -2.90
N GLU A 199 9.82 5.87 -3.21
CA GLU A 199 9.88 7.17 -2.51
C GLU A 199 9.43 7.06 -1.05
N PHE A 200 8.40 6.25 -0.79
CA PHE A 200 7.91 6.02 0.57
C PHE A 200 8.94 5.29 1.43
N GLN A 201 9.69 4.34 0.86
CA GLN A 201 10.77 3.65 1.55
C GLN A 201 11.90 4.63 1.94
N ILE A 202 12.31 5.51 1.01
CA ILE A 202 13.32 6.55 1.30
C ILE A 202 12.84 7.42 2.48
N PHE A 203 11.58 7.86 2.43
CA PHE A 203 10.99 8.68 3.47
C PHE A 203 11.01 7.97 4.84
N ILE A 204 10.42 6.77 4.92
CA ILE A 204 10.21 6.10 6.21
C ILE A 204 11.54 5.71 6.87
N GLU A 205 12.54 5.30 6.08
CA GLU A 205 13.88 4.98 6.57
C GLU A 205 14.64 6.24 7.01
N ALA A 206 14.48 7.37 6.33
CA ALA A 206 15.11 8.63 6.72
C ALA A 206 14.51 9.19 8.03
N ILE A 207 13.20 9.11 8.19
CA ILE A 207 12.55 9.53 9.45
C ILE A 207 12.96 8.60 10.60
N ASP A 208 12.92 7.28 10.41
CA ASP A 208 13.33 6.32 11.44
C ASP A 208 14.81 6.43 11.84
N ASN A 209 15.68 6.87 10.93
CA ASN A 209 17.08 7.18 11.24
C ASN A 209 17.25 8.38 12.17
N SER A 210 16.37 9.37 12.04
CA SER A 210 16.50 10.64 12.77
C SER A 210 15.70 10.61 14.08
N HIS A 211 14.56 9.93 14.10
CA HIS A 211 13.62 9.90 15.21
C HIS A 211 13.02 8.50 15.38
N GLU A 212 12.63 8.16 16.61
CA GLU A 212 11.84 6.96 16.83
C GLU A 212 10.44 7.15 16.23
N LEU A 213 10.21 6.55 15.07
CA LEU A 213 8.92 6.63 14.38
C LEU A 213 7.86 5.88 15.21
N THR A 214 6.79 6.57 15.59
CA THR A 214 5.66 6.01 16.36
C THR A 214 4.34 6.37 15.72
N LEU A 215 3.31 5.56 15.96
CA LEU A 215 1.95 5.83 15.46
C LEU A 215 1.21 6.71 16.47
N ALA A 216 0.58 7.78 15.99
CA ALA A 216 -0.20 8.67 16.82
C ALA A 216 -1.63 8.13 17.03
N GLY A 217 -2.06 8.01 18.28
CA GLY A 217 -3.44 7.73 18.66
C GLY A 217 -3.88 6.26 18.54
N GLN A 218 -5.20 6.04 18.56
CA GLN A 218 -5.83 4.70 18.43
C GLN A 218 -6.19 4.33 16.97
N GLN A 219 -5.73 5.13 16.00
CA GLN A 219 -6.08 4.92 14.60
C GLN A 219 -5.35 3.69 14.02
N GLN A 220 -6.06 2.89 13.23
CA GLN A 220 -5.45 1.75 12.55
C GLN A 220 -4.84 2.18 11.21
N TYR A 221 -3.64 1.69 10.94
CA TYR A 221 -2.88 1.92 9.72
C TYR A 221 -2.55 0.59 9.04
N PRO A 222 -3.50 -0.01 8.29
CA PRO A 222 -3.29 -1.34 7.70
C PRO A 222 -2.04 -1.42 6.82
N GLY A 223 -1.62 -0.32 6.20
CA GLY A 223 -0.43 -0.24 5.35
C GLY A 223 0.88 -0.49 6.10
N VAL A 224 0.87 -0.42 7.44
CA VAL A 224 2.01 -0.86 8.27
C VAL A 224 2.34 -2.34 8.02
N TYR A 225 1.33 -3.20 7.85
CA TYR A 225 1.56 -4.62 7.56
C TYR A 225 2.07 -4.85 6.14
N ALA A 226 1.79 -3.95 5.20
CA ALA A 226 2.32 -4.02 3.84
C ALA A 226 3.84 -3.74 3.80
N LEU A 227 4.38 -2.99 4.77
CA LEU A 227 5.84 -2.78 4.91
C LEU A 227 6.61 -4.09 5.11
N LEU A 228 5.97 -5.11 5.69
CA LEU A 228 6.59 -6.43 5.93
C LEU A 228 6.98 -7.15 4.64
N PHE A 229 6.39 -6.75 3.51
CA PHE A 229 6.60 -7.35 2.20
C PHE A 229 7.62 -6.59 1.35
N LEU A 230 8.14 -5.45 1.83
CA LEU A 230 9.12 -4.67 1.08
C LEU A 230 10.48 -5.38 1.03
N LYS A 231 11.23 -5.17 -0.05
CA LYS A 231 12.57 -5.76 -0.25
C LYS A 231 13.59 -5.30 0.80
N SER A 232 13.44 -4.08 1.31
CA SER A 232 14.33 -3.53 2.33
C SER A 232 14.11 -4.19 3.69
N GLY A 233 15.17 -4.82 4.21
CA GLY A 233 15.18 -5.36 5.58
C GLY A 233 14.92 -4.29 6.63
N ARG A 234 15.33 -3.04 6.38
CA ARG A 234 15.08 -1.92 7.27
C ARG A 234 13.61 -1.53 7.28
N ALA A 235 13.00 -1.37 6.12
CA ALA A 235 11.57 -1.06 6.01
C ALA A 235 10.71 -2.15 6.67
N ARG A 236 11.09 -3.42 6.52
CA ARG A 236 10.44 -4.54 7.23
C ARG A 236 10.58 -4.43 8.75
N ALA A 237 11.76 -4.10 9.25
CA ALA A 237 12.00 -3.91 10.69
C ALA A 237 11.16 -2.77 11.26
N ILE A 238 11.05 -1.64 10.53
CA ILE A 238 10.16 -0.53 10.88
C ILE A 238 8.70 -1.00 10.92
N GLY A 239 8.25 -1.68 9.87
CA GLY A 239 6.89 -2.25 9.80
C GLY A 239 6.57 -3.18 10.96
N LEU A 240 7.50 -4.06 11.33
CA LEU A 240 7.34 -4.98 12.46
C LEU A 240 7.24 -4.24 13.81
N ARG A 241 8.06 -3.20 14.01
CA ARG A 241 8.03 -2.37 15.21
C ARG A 241 6.69 -1.64 15.33
N LEU A 242 6.23 -1.00 14.26
CA LEU A 242 4.95 -0.29 14.21
C LEU A 242 3.74 -1.22 14.35
N ALA A 243 3.77 -2.39 13.73
CA ALA A 243 2.74 -3.41 13.89
C ALA A 243 2.62 -3.85 15.35
N GLY A 244 3.75 -3.91 16.08
CA GLY A 244 3.77 -4.16 17.52
C GLY A 244 3.00 -3.11 18.34
N CYS A 245 2.95 -1.86 17.88
CA CYS A 245 2.21 -0.77 18.54
C CYS A 245 0.70 -0.78 18.24
N MET A 246 0.27 -1.37 17.11
CA MET A 246 -1.14 -1.40 16.69
C MET A 246 -1.98 -2.49 17.38
N GLY A 247 -1.35 -3.36 18.16
CA GLY A 247 -1.98 -4.54 18.75
C GLY A 247 -2.14 -5.69 17.76
N ASN A 248 -2.71 -6.81 18.23
CA ASN A 248 -2.80 -8.04 17.44
C ASN A 248 -3.98 -7.98 16.45
N LEU A 249 -3.75 -8.45 15.22
CA LEU A 249 -4.79 -8.74 14.25
C LEU A 249 -5.56 -9.97 14.72
N ARG A 250 -6.77 -9.78 15.27
CA ARG A 250 -7.54 -10.86 15.90
C ARG A 250 -8.78 -11.27 15.11
N ARG A 251 -9.25 -10.43 14.19
CA ARG A 251 -10.51 -10.65 13.45
C ARG A 251 -10.25 -10.63 11.95
N ALA A 252 -11.06 -11.37 11.21
CA ALA A 252 -11.02 -11.38 9.74
C ALA A 252 -11.14 -9.97 9.15
N LYS A 253 -11.98 -9.11 9.74
CA LYS A 253 -12.13 -7.71 9.30
C LYS A 253 -10.86 -6.86 9.42
N ASP A 254 -9.94 -7.23 10.33
CA ASP A 254 -8.67 -6.51 10.48
C ASP A 254 -7.73 -6.83 9.28
N LEU A 255 -8.01 -7.88 8.51
CA LEU A 255 -7.28 -8.30 7.31
C LEU A 255 -7.93 -7.84 5.99
N GLU A 256 -9.19 -7.37 6.00
CA GLU A 256 -9.90 -6.91 4.81
C GLU A 256 -9.10 -5.88 4.00
N PRO A 257 -8.48 -4.84 4.61
CA PRO A 257 -7.69 -3.86 3.86
C PRO A 257 -6.43 -4.44 3.21
N LEU A 258 -5.96 -5.60 3.69
CA LEU A 258 -4.79 -6.30 3.16
C LEU A 258 -5.16 -7.37 2.13
N GLN A 259 -6.45 -7.67 1.93
CA GLN A 259 -6.90 -8.73 1.05
C GLN A 259 -6.31 -8.64 -0.38
N PRO A 260 -6.22 -7.47 -1.04
CA PRO A 260 -5.61 -7.37 -2.37
C PRO A 260 -4.13 -7.77 -2.37
N LEU A 261 -3.37 -7.32 -1.37
CA LEU A 261 -1.96 -7.67 -1.19
C LEU A 261 -1.78 -9.16 -0.93
N LEU A 262 -2.59 -9.73 -0.04
CA LEU A 262 -2.55 -11.15 0.32
C LEU A 262 -2.90 -12.03 -0.88
N LYS A 263 -3.95 -11.71 -1.63
CA LYS A 263 -4.31 -12.43 -2.87
C LYS A 263 -3.16 -12.43 -3.88
N ARG A 264 -2.47 -11.30 -4.05
CA ARG A 264 -1.30 -11.22 -4.93
C ARG A 264 -0.14 -12.08 -4.41
N CYS A 265 0.17 -12.00 -3.12
CA CYS A 265 1.24 -12.78 -2.52
C CYS A 265 0.98 -14.29 -2.67
N ILE A 266 -0.26 -14.74 -2.44
CA ILE A 266 -0.68 -16.12 -2.67
C ILE A 266 -0.47 -16.49 -4.13
N GLY A 267 -0.93 -15.68 -5.09
CA GLY A 267 -0.70 -15.94 -6.51
C GLY A 267 0.78 -16.04 -6.91
N ILE A 268 1.66 -15.24 -6.28
CA ILE A 268 3.12 -15.31 -6.50
C ILE A 268 3.72 -16.60 -5.92
N LEU A 269 3.23 -17.05 -4.76
CA LEU A 269 3.67 -18.29 -4.14
C LEU A 269 3.13 -19.53 -4.85
N GLU A 270 1.95 -19.45 -5.45
CA GLU A 270 1.31 -20.55 -6.18
C GLU A 270 1.82 -20.68 -7.62
N ALA A 271 2.17 -19.58 -8.28
CA ALA A 271 2.61 -19.60 -9.67
C ALA A 271 4.06 -20.11 -9.83
N ASP A 272 4.28 -21.08 -10.71
CA ASP A 272 5.61 -21.51 -11.17
C ASP A 272 6.25 -20.51 -12.15
N VAL A 273 5.45 -19.63 -12.77
CA VAL A 273 5.89 -18.57 -13.70
C VAL A 273 5.07 -17.31 -13.49
N MET A 274 5.74 -16.17 -13.30
CA MET A 274 5.12 -14.86 -13.15
C MET A 274 4.26 -14.49 -14.38
N PRO A 275 3.00 -14.07 -14.22
CA PRO A 275 2.23 -13.51 -15.33
C PRO A 275 2.93 -12.25 -15.89
N PRO A 276 2.88 -12.03 -17.22
CA PRO A 276 3.48 -10.85 -17.83
C PRO A 276 2.84 -9.59 -17.27
N THR A 277 3.68 -8.64 -16.84
CA THR A 277 3.24 -7.32 -16.41
C THR A 277 2.54 -6.63 -17.58
N LEU A 278 1.26 -6.31 -17.41
CA LEU A 278 0.57 -5.38 -18.30
C LEU A 278 1.36 -4.06 -18.31
N GLU A 279 1.78 -3.63 -19.52
CA GLU A 279 2.43 -2.34 -19.75
C GLU A 279 1.48 -1.22 -19.33
N THR A 280 1.63 -0.79 -18.09
CA THR A 280 1.01 0.41 -17.55
C THR A 280 2.10 1.48 -17.47
N SER A 281 1.75 2.75 -17.67
CA SER A 281 2.68 3.88 -17.55
C SER A 281 3.37 3.93 -16.19
N ARG A 282 2.78 3.27 -15.18
CA ARG A 282 3.28 3.15 -13.82
C ARG A 282 3.41 1.69 -13.38
N PRO A 283 4.64 1.13 -13.33
CA PRO A 283 4.85 -0.28 -13.04
C PRO A 283 4.36 -0.65 -11.65
N ARG A 284 3.69 -1.81 -11.56
CA ARG A 284 3.26 -2.38 -10.27
C ARG A 284 4.45 -2.91 -9.48
N LEU A 285 4.36 -2.89 -8.16
CA LEU A 285 5.36 -3.42 -7.23
C LEU A 285 5.63 -4.90 -7.57
N HIS A 286 6.86 -5.17 -7.96
CA HIS A 286 7.31 -6.52 -8.25
C HIS A 286 7.87 -7.16 -6.97
N LEU A 287 7.08 -8.06 -6.38
CA LEU A 287 7.48 -8.86 -5.23
C LEU A 287 8.12 -10.15 -5.72
N GLU A 288 9.34 -10.42 -5.25
CA GLU A 288 9.95 -11.74 -5.46
C GLU A 288 9.31 -12.77 -4.54
N ARG A 289 9.37 -14.04 -4.92
CA ARG A 289 8.83 -15.15 -4.13
C ARG A 289 9.38 -15.15 -2.69
N VAL A 290 10.66 -14.78 -2.52
CA VAL A 290 11.33 -14.68 -1.23
C VAL A 290 10.74 -13.54 -0.37
N ASP A 291 10.50 -12.38 -0.96
CA ASP A 291 9.93 -11.23 -0.24
C ASP A 291 8.47 -11.49 0.17
N ALA A 292 7.68 -12.09 -0.73
CA ALA A 292 6.31 -12.50 -0.45
C ALA A 292 6.25 -13.51 0.70
N TRP A 293 7.14 -14.51 0.67
CA TRP A 293 7.25 -15.52 1.73
C TRP A 293 7.65 -14.91 3.07
N LEU A 294 8.67 -14.04 3.08
CA LEU A 294 9.15 -13.39 4.30
C LEU A 294 8.08 -12.47 4.89
N GLY A 295 7.35 -11.74 4.06
CA GLY A 295 6.22 -10.91 4.48
C GLY A 295 5.11 -11.72 5.12
N ILE A 296 4.69 -12.83 4.51
CA ILE A 296 3.67 -13.75 5.06
C ILE A 296 4.12 -14.32 6.41
N LYS A 297 5.36 -14.82 6.49
CA LYS A 297 5.92 -15.37 7.73
C LYS A 297 5.89 -14.33 8.86
N THR A 298 6.33 -13.10 8.56
CA THR A 298 6.38 -12.01 9.55
C THR A 298 4.98 -11.55 9.97
N LEU A 299 4.04 -11.48 9.02
CA LEU A 299 2.64 -11.18 9.29
C LEU A 299 2.02 -12.24 10.22
N MET A 300 2.28 -13.53 9.96
CA MET A 300 1.82 -14.63 10.82
C MET A 300 2.37 -14.52 12.24
N GLN A 301 3.65 -14.15 12.41
CA GLN A 301 4.24 -13.90 13.72
C GLN A 301 3.55 -12.73 14.43
N ALA A 302 3.20 -11.66 13.70
CA ALA A 302 2.47 -10.53 14.25
C ALA A 302 1.03 -10.92 14.69
N MET A 303 0.38 -11.84 13.98
CA MET A 303 -0.93 -12.39 14.37
C MET A 303 -0.85 -13.33 15.58
N ALA A 304 0.26 -14.05 15.73
CA ALA A 304 0.42 -15.10 16.74
C ALA A 304 0.87 -14.62 18.13
N LYS A 305 1.09 -13.31 18.35
CA LYS A 305 1.74 -12.76 19.57
C LYS A 305 1.08 -13.09 20.92
N ASP A 306 -0.14 -13.64 20.97
CA ASP A 306 -0.78 -14.15 22.21
C ASP A 306 -0.59 -15.66 22.45
N HIS A 307 0.07 -16.37 21.54
CA HIS A 307 0.51 -17.74 21.74
C HIS A 307 1.99 -17.83 21.38
N ILE A 308 2.83 -17.89 22.42
CA ILE A 308 4.27 -18.16 22.40
C ILE A 308 4.63 -18.99 21.16
N PHE A 309 5.23 -18.36 20.15
CA PHE A 309 5.98 -19.12 19.16
C PHE A 309 7.36 -19.37 19.73
N ILE A 310 7.58 -20.65 19.96
CA ILE A 310 8.84 -21.27 20.34
C ILE A 310 9.91 -20.81 19.34
N GLU A 311 11.03 -20.31 19.84
CA GLU A 311 12.31 -20.42 19.15
C GLU A 311 12.52 -21.91 18.88
N CYS A 312 12.21 -22.37 17.67
CA CYS A 312 12.61 -23.70 17.26
C CYS A 312 14.08 -23.63 16.86
N ASP A 313 14.94 -23.73 17.87
CA ASP A 313 16.08 -24.62 17.76
C ASP A 313 15.57 -26.02 17.37
N ALA A 314 16.39 -26.70 16.58
CA ALA A 314 16.08 -28.00 16.01
C ALA A 314 15.54 -28.98 17.07
N GLU A 315 14.57 -29.80 16.63
CA GLU A 315 13.95 -30.94 17.32
C GLU A 315 12.61 -30.62 18.03
N HIS A 316 11.54 -31.24 17.50
CA HIS A 316 10.17 -31.38 18.03
C HIS A 316 9.09 -30.44 17.43
N ILE A 317 8.59 -30.82 16.24
CA ILE A 317 7.28 -30.41 15.73
C ILE A 317 6.19 -31.21 16.48
N ILE A 318 5.65 -30.67 17.58
CA ILE A 318 4.32 -31.07 18.09
C ILE A 318 3.61 -29.83 18.65
N GLY A 319 2.79 -29.20 17.80
CA GLY A 319 1.91 -28.08 18.17
C GLY A 319 1.47 -27.34 16.92
N GLY A 320 0.26 -27.59 16.43
CA GLY A 320 -0.27 -26.93 15.23
C GLY A 320 -0.33 -25.41 15.39
N PRO A 321 -0.13 -24.63 14.31
CA PRO A 321 -0.08 -23.17 14.39
C PRO A 321 -1.41 -22.55 14.83
N PRO A 322 -1.42 -21.34 15.43
CA PRO A 322 -2.62 -20.55 15.77
C PRO A 322 -3.58 -20.34 14.59
N LEU A 323 -3.08 -20.41 13.35
CA LEU A 323 -3.89 -20.45 12.14
C LEU A 323 -4.93 -21.59 12.13
N LEU A 324 -4.60 -22.75 12.71
CA LEU A 324 -5.50 -23.89 12.81
C LEU A 324 -6.66 -23.62 13.79
N CYS A 325 -6.46 -22.73 14.76
CA CYS A 325 -7.50 -22.28 15.69
C CYS A 325 -8.41 -21.23 15.03
N SER A 326 -7.87 -20.29 14.25
CA SER A 326 -8.67 -19.33 13.48
C SER A 326 -9.46 -19.98 12.33
N LEU A 327 -8.95 -21.06 11.74
CA LEU A 327 -9.66 -21.84 10.70
C LEU A 327 -10.76 -22.76 11.24
N LYS A 328 -10.79 -23.01 12.55
CA LYS A 328 -11.86 -23.73 13.24
C LYS A 328 -13.03 -22.83 13.64
N ASP A 329 -12.95 -21.52 13.38
CA ASP A 329 -14.07 -20.62 13.59
C ASP A 329 -15.12 -20.84 12.49
N SER A 330 -16.27 -21.39 12.87
CA SER A 330 -17.39 -21.70 11.97
C SER A 330 -18.05 -20.47 11.36
N SER A 331 -17.62 -19.26 11.72
CA SER A 331 -18.07 -18.00 11.13
C SER A 331 -17.27 -17.55 9.90
N LEU A 332 -16.15 -18.22 9.57
CA LEU A 332 -15.36 -17.91 8.37
C LEU A 332 -16.12 -18.34 7.11
N HIS A 333 -16.37 -17.39 6.20
CA HIS A 333 -16.98 -17.68 4.90
C HIS A 333 -16.07 -18.61 4.07
N ASN A 334 -16.65 -19.60 3.39
CA ASN A 334 -15.94 -20.63 2.60
C ASN A 334 -14.89 -20.06 1.62
N SER A 335 -15.09 -18.82 1.16
CA SER A 335 -14.20 -18.09 0.25
C SER A 335 -12.82 -17.72 0.83
N LEU A 336 -12.65 -17.71 2.16
CA LEU A 336 -11.38 -17.44 2.84
C LEU A 336 -10.73 -18.71 3.42
N GLN A 337 -11.50 -19.78 3.55
CA GLN A 337 -11.04 -21.05 4.10
C GLN A 337 -10.10 -21.76 3.11
N GLN A 338 -10.48 -21.83 1.84
CA GLN A 338 -9.69 -22.52 0.82
C GLN A 338 -8.33 -21.83 0.58
N PRO A 339 -8.23 -20.50 0.39
CA PRO A 339 -6.94 -19.82 0.26
C PRO A 339 -6.05 -19.95 1.50
N ALA A 340 -6.65 -20.04 2.69
CA ALA A 340 -5.91 -20.25 3.93
C ALA A 340 -5.41 -21.70 4.08
N PHE A 341 -6.19 -22.69 3.64
CA PHE A 341 -5.73 -24.08 3.53
C PHE A 341 -4.64 -24.23 2.48
N ASP A 342 -4.80 -23.60 1.31
CA ASP A 342 -3.80 -23.61 0.23
C ASP A 342 -2.50 -22.92 0.68
N LEU A 343 -2.60 -21.83 1.46
CA LEU A 343 -1.46 -21.17 2.08
C LEU A 343 -0.77 -22.06 3.12
N ILE A 344 -1.53 -22.72 4.01
CA ILE A 344 -0.95 -23.65 5.01
C ILE A 344 -0.32 -24.86 4.33
N GLN A 345 -0.96 -25.40 3.30
CA GLN A 345 -0.43 -26.53 2.54
C GLN A 345 0.83 -26.12 1.79
N THR A 346 0.84 -24.95 1.16
CA THR A 346 2.04 -24.38 0.52
C THR A 346 3.16 -24.15 1.52
N ILE A 347 2.84 -23.70 2.74
CA ILE A 347 3.82 -23.53 3.81
C ILE A 347 4.41 -24.87 4.23
N ILE A 348 3.57 -25.87 4.51
CA ILE A 348 4.01 -27.21 4.92
C ILE A 348 4.84 -27.87 3.82
N VAL A 349 4.42 -27.76 2.56
CA VAL A 349 5.12 -28.35 1.42
C VAL A 349 6.47 -27.65 1.17
N SER A 350 6.53 -26.32 1.32
CA SER A 350 7.78 -25.56 1.16
C SER A 350 8.77 -25.86 2.27
N ASP A 351 8.31 -25.92 3.53
CA ASP A 351 9.16 -26.30 4.67
C ASP A 351 9.63 -27.76 4.56
N ALA A 352 8.77 -28.68 4.12
CA ALA A 352 9.15 -30.06 3.84
C ALA A 352 10.18 -30.16 2.70
N ALA A 353 10.02 -29.39 1.62
CA ALA A 353 10.97 -29.35 0.51
C ALA A 353 12.34 -28.77 0.92
N ALA A 354 12.35 -27.73 1.75
CA ALA A 354 13.56 -27.15 2.32
C ALA A 354 14.28 -28.14 3.25
N LEU A 355 13.54 -28.86 4.10
CA LEU A 355 14.09 -29.92 4.97
C LEU A 355 14.66 -31.10 4.17
N ILE A 356 13.99 -31.51 3.09
CA ILE A 356 14.49 -32.55 2.19
C ILE A 356 15.77 -32.09 1.48
N SER A 357 15.83 -30.84 1.02
CA SER A 357 17.02 -30.26 0.39
C SER A 357 18.21 -30.13 1.35
N LEU A 358 17.96 -29.80 2.62
CA LEU A 358 18.99 -29.82 3.68
C LEU A 358 19.51 -31.24 3.93
N ARG A 359 18.61 -32.21 4.07
CA ARG A 359 18.97 -33.64 4.22
C ARG A 359 19.75 -34.20 3.03
N LEU A 360 19.44 -33.75 1.82
CA LEU A 360 20.14 -34.18 0.60
C LEU A 360 21.53 -33.52 0.47
N LYS A 361 21.70 -32.28 0.95
CA LYS A 361 23.02 -31.63 1.04
C LYS A 361 23.93 -32.32 2.07
N ASP A 362 23.37 -32.81 3.18
CA ASP A 362 24.11 -33.59 4.18
C ASP A 362 24.42 -35.04 3.73
N GLN A 363 23.79 -35.50 2.64
CA GLN A 363 23.97 -36.86 2.08
C GLN A 363 24.91 -36.90 0.86
N VAL A 364 25.72 -35.87 0.61
CA VAL A 364 26.85 -35.97 -0.32
C VAL A 364 28.14 -36.14 0.49
N PRO A 365 28.62 -37.37 0.72
CA PRO A 365 29.97 -37.59 1.21
C PRO A 365 30.96 -37.22 0.09
N SER A 366 31.93 -36.37 0.44
CA SER A 366 33.24 -36.37 -0.21
C SER A 366 33.81 -37.78 -0.19
N VAL A 367 33.90 -38.42 -1.36
CA VAL A 367 34.66 -39.66 -1.54
C VAL A 367 36.01 -39.28 -2.16
N ILE A 368 37.06 -39.24 -1.33
CA ILE A 368 38.45 -39.26 -1.78
C ILE A 368 38.95 -40.70 -1.84
N GLY A 369 39.55 -41.05 -2.98
CA GLY A 369 40.57 -42.09 -3.17
C GLY A 369 40.32 -42.93 -4.42
N MET A 370 41.22 -43.12 -5.40
CA MET A 370 42.60 -42.69 -5.61
C MET A 370 42.99 -43.13 -7.04
N SER A 371 43.48 -42.24 -7.92
CA SER A 371 44.53 -42.55 -8.92
C SER A 371 45.03 -41.30 -9.69
N SER A 372 46.24 -40.87 -9.35
CA SER A 372 47.31 -40.18 -10.12
C SER A 372 46.96 -39.26 -11.33
N CYS A 373 47.35 -37.98 -11.27
CA CYS A 373 48.56 -37.48 -11.97
C CYS A 373 48.89 -36.00 -11.63
N THR A 374 50.10 -35.79 -11.09
CA THR A 374 51.04 -34.65 -11.23
C THR A 374 50.63 -33.23 -10.81
N ASP A 375 51.19 -32.82 -9.66
CA ASP A 375 51.92 -31.58 -9.34
C ASP A 375 51.86 -30.40 -10.32
N LEU A 376 51.65 -29.19 -9.79
CA LEU A 376 52.66 -28.12 -9.71
C LEU A 376 52.10 -26.86 -9.01
N ASN A 377 52.83 -26.49 -7.94
CA ASN A 377 53.06 -25.18 -7.31
C ASN A 377 51.89 -24.44 -6.62
N ASP A 378 51.89 -24.26 -5.29
CA ASP A 378 52.77 -23.48 -4.37
C ASP A 378 52.48 -21.97 -4.36
N ASP A 379 52.59 -21.40 -3.15
CA ASP A 379 52.43 -20.01 -2.71
C ASP A 379 51.00 -19.66 -2.23
N GLU A 380 50.66 -19.88 -0.95
CA GLU A 380 51.05 -19.08 0.24
C GLU A 380 50.59 -17.62 0.10
N ASP A 381 49.67 -17.17 0.98
CA ASP A 381 49.97 -16.09 1.94
C ASP A 381 48.79 -15.74 2.86
N GLU A 382 49.13 -15.71 4.17
CA GLU A 382 48.64 -14.86 5.27
C GLU A 382 47.15 -14.95 5.69
N ILE A 383 46.76 -15.79 6.66
CA ILE A 383 46.94 -15.72 8.15
C ILE A 383 46.68 -14.32 8.76
N LEU A 384 45.67 -14.11 9.63
CA LEU A 384 45.74 -14.00 11.12
C LEU A 384 44.60 -13.02 11.55
N PHE A 385 43.98 -12.96 12.72
CA PHE A 385 44.23 -13.39 14.10
C PHE A 385 42.87 -13.42 14.84
N ALA A 386 42.68 -14.34 15.78
CA ALA A 386 42.06 -14.01 17.05
C ALA A 386 42.57 -14.98 18.13
N HIS A 387 43.57 -14.50 18.89
CA HIS A 387 43.97 -15.11 20.15
C HIS A 387 42.86 -14.95 21.18
N ALA A 388 42.45 -16.05 21.82
CA ALA A 388 41.91 -16.03 23.16
C ALA A 388 42.76 -16.95 24.03
N SER A 389 43.31 -16.35 25.07
CA SER A 389 44.23 -16.90 26.05
C SER A 389 43.50 -17.67 27.15
N GLU A 390 43.88 -18.93 27.35
CA GLU A 390 43.83 -19.64 28.65
C GLU A 390 45.12 -20.49 28.66
N GLY A 391 46.06 -20.36 29.60
CA GLY A 391 45.88 -20.34 31.04
C GLY A 391 46.22 -21.73 31.58
N VAL A 392 47.49 -22.14 31.57
CA VAL A 392 47.94 -23.37 32.26
C VAL A 392 49.28 -23.13 32.97
N GLU A 393 49.22 -23.17 34.29
CA GLU A 393 50.33 -23.45 35.19
C GLU A 393 50.95 -24.82 34.88
N SER A 394 52.29 -24.92 34.89
CA SER A 394 53.00 -25.67 35.94
C SER A 394 54.42 -26.13 35.53
N THR A 395 55.34 -25.86 36.48
CA THR A 395 56.45 -26.73 36.94
C THR A 395 57.78 -26.86 36.19
N GLY A 396 58.85 -26.55 36.95
CA GLY A 396 60.18 -27.20 36.93
C GLY A 396 61.19 -26.49 36.02
N LYS A 397 62.33 -25.99 36.48
CA LYS A 397 63.14 -26.19 37.69
C LYS A 397 64.02 -24.97 37.92
#